data_AF-A0A496PMJ9-F1
#
_entry.id   AF-A0A496PMJ9-F1
#
_cell.length_a   1.000
_cell.length_b   1.000
_cell.length_c   1.000
_cell.angle_alpha   90.00
_cell.angle_beta   90.00
_cell.angle_gamma   90.00
#
_symmetry.space_group_name_H-M   'P 1'
#
loop_
_entity.id
_entity.type
_entity.pdbx_description
1 polymer ?
#
loop_
_entity_poly.entity_id
_entity_poly.type
_entity_poly.pdbx_seq_one_letter_code
_entity_poly.pdbx_strand_id
1 'polypeptide(L)'
;MAETDPAAEQTPPASTDGALGEQGAQGKENEPLGEPGLSALHKERERANAAEKQAAEYKAKVDAAESAKLSDIERANKERDDAKAELAQSRTSLARAEALAKFPVPADYQDLVVGTDAASFEASAKKIHELHTRAEGKATRPDPVPGAGTGSNNPPASGGLAAGRAAYAAKKAK
;
A
#
# COMPACT_ATOMS: atom_id res chain seq x y z
N MET A 1 44.54 35.43 -44.33
CA MET A 1 45.06 36.66 -43.70
C MET A 1 45.88 36.23 -42.51
N ALA A 2 47.18 36.48 -42.57
CA ALA A 2 48.17 36.23 -41.54
C ALA A 2 48.57 37.58 -40.92
N GLU A 3 48.83 37.61 -39.62
CA GLU A 3 49.67 38.57 -38.87
C GLU A 3 49.60 38.13 -37.38
N THR A 4 50.58 37.41 -36.81
CA THR A 4 51.88 37.82 -36.23
C THR A 4 51.79 38.69 -34.95
N ASP A 5 52.12 38.04 -33.81
CA ASP A 5 52.99 38.40 -32.65
C ASP A 5 53.82 39.72 -32.70
N PRO A 6 54.54 40.19 -31.62
CA PRO A 6 54.71 39.73 -30.22
C PRO A 6 54.88 40.87 -29.13
N ALA A 7 55.13 40.46 -27.87
CA ALA A 7 56.01 41.05 -26.83
C ALA A 7 55.94 42.54 -26.39
N ALA A 8 55.78 42.76 -25.07
CA ALA A 8 56.41 43.88 -24.34
C ALA A 8 56.64 43.53 -22.85
N GLU A 9 57.89 43.20 -22.52
CA GLU A 9 58.49 43.24 -21.17
C GLU A 9 58.73 44.70 -20.72
N GLN A 10 58.63 44.98 -19.42
CA GLN A 10 59.50 45.94 -18.72
C GLN A 10 59.44 45.77 -17.18
N THR A 11 60.48 45.11 -16.68
CA THR A 11 61.25 45.28 -15.42
C THR A 11 60.83 46.28 -14.33
N PRO A 12 61.14 45.96 -13.07
CA PRO A 12 61.74 46.90 -12.12
C PRO A 12 63.25 46.61 -11.89
N PRO A 13 64.08 47.64 -11.59
CA PRO A 13 65.54 47.51 -11.48
C PRO A 13 66.07 47.17 -10.06
N ALA A 14 67.17 46.42 -10.07
CA ALA A 14 68.38 46.42 -9.23
C ALA A 14 68.32 46.61 -7.69
N SER A 15 68.69 45.50 -7.03
CA SER A 15 69.55 45.27 -5.86
C SER A 15 70.21 46.41 -5.07
N THR A 16 70.21 46.28 -3.74
CA THR A 16 71.43 46.38 -2.90
C THR A 16 71.38 45.42 -1.70
N ASP A 17 72.48 44.69 -1.53
CA ASP A 17 72.83 43.82 -0.41
C ASP A 17 72.59 44.41 0.99
N GLY A 18 72.21 43.51 1.89
CA GLY A 18 72.21 43.70 3.33
C GLY A 18 72.30 42.34 4.01
N ALA A 19 73.49 41.74 3.93
CA ALA A 19 73.88 40.56 4.67
C ALA A 19 73.71 40.75 6.19
N LEU A 20 73.68 39.60 6.88
CA LEU A 20 73.79 39.35 8.33
C LEU A 20 72.46 39.11 9.05
N GLY A 21 72.17 37.83 9.26
CA GLY A 21 71.09 37.41 10.15
C GLY A 21 70.79 35.91 10.22
N GLU A 22 71.64 35.01 9.74
CA GLU A 22 71.65 33.65 10.30
C GLU A 22 72.14 33.76 11.75
N GLN A 23 71.22 33.68 12.71
CA GLN A 23 71.32 32.83 13.91
C GLN A 23 70.23 33.14 14.94
N GLY A 24 69.51 32.09 15.35
CA GLY A 24 68.66 32.02 16.54
C GLY A 24 67.21 31.69 16.18
N ALA A 25 66.67 30.50 16.42
CA ALA A 25 67.16 29.37 17.17
C ALA A 25 66.50 28.10 16.61
N GLN A 26 67.31 27.20 16.03
CA GLN A 26 67.03 25.78 16.18
C GLN A 26 67.30 25.46 17.65
N GLY A 27 66.25 25.24 18.42
CA GLY A 27 66.35 24.97 19.84
C GLY A 27 65.14 25.52 20.55
N LYS A 28 64.27 24.58 20.99
CA LYS A 28 63.14 24.67 21.93
C LYS A 28 61.83 24.08 21.40
N GLU A 29 61.89 23.04 20.57
CA GLU A 29 60.70 22.21 20.26
C GLU A 29 60.19 21.43 21.49
N ASN A 30 60.91 21.45 22.62
CA ASN A 30 60.54 20.79 23.90
C ASN A 30 60.51 21.76 25.10
N GLU A 31 60.57 23.07 24.90
CA GLU A 31 60.43 24.02 26.01
C GLU A 31 58.93 24.21 26.30
N PRO A 32 58.46 24.08 27.57
CA PRO A 32 57.07 24.34 27.89
C PRO A 32 56.68 25.74 27.44
N LEU A 33 55.59 25.82 26.67
CA LEU A 33 55.00 27.07 26.21
C LEU A 33 54.85 28.02 27.41
N GLY A 34 55.41 29.23 27.31
CA GLY A 34 55.21 30.25 28.33
C GLY A 34 53.73 30.60 28.50
N GLU A 35 53.36 31.28 29.59
CA GLU A 35 51.99 31.69 29.91
C GLU A 35 51.16 32.21 28.71
N PRO A 36 51.67 33.10 27.83
CA PRO A 36 50.90 33.57 26.68
C PRO A 36 50.58 32.47 25.64
N GLY A 37 51.47 31.49 25.44
CA GLY A 37 51.27 30.38 24.51
C GLY A 37 50.24 29.37 25.02
N LEU A 38 50.25 29.10 26.33
CA LEU A 38 49.22 28.27 26.97
C LEU A 38 47.84 28.94 26.91
N SER A 39 47.74 30.24 27.17
CA SER A 39 46.47 30.98 27.06
C SER A 39 45.89 30.96 25.65
N ALA A 40 46.72 31.10 24.60
CA ALA A 40 46.28 31.01 23.21
C ALA A 40 45.72 29.61 22.86
N LEU A 41 46.39 28.55 23.31
CA LEU A 41 45.90 27.17 23.12
C LEU A 41 44.60 26.90 23.88
N HIS A 42 44.44 27.45 25.08
CA HIS A 42 43.20 27.34 25.83
C HIS A 42 42.03 28.01 25.09
N LYS A 43 42.23 29.24 24.58
CA LYS A 43 41.21 29.93 23.78
C LYS A 43 40.86 29.19 22.50
N GLU A 44 41.85 28.60 21.83
CA GLU A 44 41.62 27.80 20.62
C GLU A 44 40.80 26.54 20.94
N ARG A 45 41.14 25.83 22.02
CA ARG A 45 40.38 24.66 22.47
C ARG A 45 38.97 25.03 22.90
N GLU A 46 38.77 26.15 23.59
CA GLU A 46 37.44 26.63 23.95
C GLU A 46 36.61 26.97 22.72
N ARG A 47 37.20 27.60 21.71
CA ARG A 47 36.54 27.88 20.44
C ARG A 47 36.18 26.61 19.68
N ALA A 48 37.09 25.64 19.61
CA ALA A 48 36.84 24.34 18.99
C ALA A 48 35.71 23.60 19.71
N ASN A 49 35.77 23.51 21.04
CA ASN A 49 34.71 22.88 21.85
C ASN A 49 33.36 23.59 21.70
N ALA A 50 33.34 24.92 21.61
CA ALA A 50 32.10 25.67 21.37
C ALA A 50 31.52 25.41 19.98
N ALA A 51 32.37 25.37 18.94
CA ALA A 51 31.95 25.03 17.59
C ALA A 51 31.44 23.59 17.47
N GLU A 52 32.10 22.64 18.11
CA GLU A 52 31.67 21.23 18.17
C GLU A 52 30.33 21.08 18.87
N LYS A 53 30.12 21.77 20.00
CA LYS A 53 28.81 21.79 20.68
C LYS A 53 27.72 22.36 19.81
N GLN A 54 27.97 23.50 19.15
CA GLN A 54 27.00 24.10 18.24
C GLN A 54 26.68 23.18 17.07
N ALA A 55 27.69 22.53 16.47
CA ALA A 55 27.49 21.58 15.38
C ALA A 55 26.65 20.37 15.83
N ALA A 56 26.91 19.83 17.03
CA ALA A 56 26.14 18.74 17.61
C ALA A 56 24.67 19.15 17.87
N GLU A 57 24.44 20.36 18.39
CA GLU A 57 23.08 20.89 18.60
C GLU A 57 22.32 21.10 17.29
N TYR A 58 22.97 21.63 16.25
CA TYR A 58 22.34 21.80 14.95
C TYR A 58 22.01 20.45 14.31
N LYS A 59 22.92 19.47 14.41
CA LYS A 59 22.67 18.11 13.93
C LYS A 59 21.46 17.49 14.63
N ALA A 60 21.40 17.57 15.96
CA ALA A 60 20.25 17.07 16.72
C ALA A 60 18.92 17.73 16.31
N LYS A 61 18.93 19.04 16.03
CA LYS A 61 17.75 19.76 15.54
C LYS A 61 17.33 19.32 14.13
N VAL A 62 18.28 19.06 13.25
CA VAL A 62 18.01 18.53 11.90
C VAL A 62 17.40 17.13 11.99
N ASP A 63 18.03 16.23 12.75
CA ASP A 63 17.55 14.85 12.93
C ASP A 63 16.14 14.80 13.53
N ALA A 64 15.86 15.67 14.52
CA ALA A 64 14.53 15.81 15.11
C ALA A 64 13.48 16.33 14.10
N ALA A 65 13.85 17.32 13.28
CA ALA A 65 12.96 17.87 12.25
C ALA A 65 12.69 16.87 11.12
N GLU A 66 13.69 16.08 10.72
CA GLU A 66 13.53 15.01 9.73
C GLU A 66 12.63 13.90 10.26
N SER A 67 12.84 13.48 11.52
CA SER A 67 12.00 12.46 12.18
C SER A 67 10.54 12.90 12.30
N ALA A 68 10.30 14.16 12.66
CA ALA A 68 8.95 14.72 12.74
C ALA A 68 8.27 14.76 11.35
N LYS A 69 9.00 15.21 10.31
CA LYS A 69 8.50 15.21 8.93
C LYS A 69 8.18 13.81 8.42
N LEU A 70 9.04 12.83 8.71
CA LEU A 70 8.78 11.44 8.34
C LEU A 70 7.49 10.94 9.01
N SER A 71 7.31 11.21 10.31
CA SER A 71 6.09 10.84 11.04
C SER A 71 4.83 11.49 10.45
N ASP A 72 4.90 12.77 10.06
CA ASP A 72 3.77 13.48 9.47
C ASP A 72 3.46 12.98 8.05
N ILE A 73 4.48 12.67 7.25
CA ILE A 73 4.32 12.07 5.92
C ILE A 73 3.70 10.67 6.02
N GLU A 74 4.14 9.85 6.96
CA GLU A 74 3.58 8.52 7.21
C GLU A 74 2.11 8.61 7.62
N ARG A 75 1.77 9.54 8.52
CA ARG A 75 0.38 9.80 8.94
C ARG A 75 -0.48 10.24 7.76
N ALA A 76 -0.01 11.21 6.97
CA ALA A 76 -0.73 11.70 5.80
C ALA A 76 -0.92 10.62 4.73
N ASN A 77 0.08 9.75 4.52
CA ASN A 77 -0.05 8.63 3.60
C ASN A 77 -1.11 7.62 4.07
N LYS A 78 -1.11 7.32 5.37
CA LYS A 78 -2.12 6.43 5.97
C LYS A 78 -3.52 7.01 5.83
N GLU A 79 -3.72 8.27 6.20
CA GLU A 79 -5.00 8.96 6.06
C GLU A 79 -5.48 9.00 4.60
N ARG A 80 -4.58 9.24 3.65
CA ARG A 80 -4.90 9.19 2.21
C ARG A 80 -5.35 7.80 1.79
N ASP A 81 -4.67 6.75 2.23
CA ASP A 81 -4.98 5.38 1.83
C ASP A 81 -6.27 4.88 2.47
N ASP A 82 -6.53 5.24 3.73
CA ASP A 82 -7.78 5.00 4.42
C ASP A 82 -8.94 5.73 3.70
N ALA A 83 -8.78 7.02 3.38
CA ALA A 83 -9.78 7.77 2.63
C ALA A 83 -10.04 7.19 1.23
N LYS A 84 -9.01 6.70 0.53
CA LYS A 84 -9.18 6.02 -0.76
C LYS A 84 -9.97 4.72 -0.62
N ALA A 85 -9.73 3.96 0.44
CA ALA A 85 -10.45 2.72 0.70
C ALA A 85 -11.94 2.99 1.01
N GLU A 86 -12.23 3.99 1.85
CA GLU A 86 -13.60 4.41 2.16
C GLU A 86 -14.35 4.91 0.91
N LEU A 87 -13.67 5.68 0.06
CA LEU A 87 -14.25 6.20 -1.18
C LEU A 87 -14.53 5.07 -2.18
N ALA A 88 -13.65 4.06 -2.27
CA ALA A 88 -13.88 2.89 -3.11
C ALA A 88 -15.07 2.05 -2.62
N GLN A 89 -15.21 1.84 -1.30
CA GLN A 89 -16.37 1.17 -0.71
C GLN A 89 -17.66 1.96 -0.93
N SER A 90 -17.62 3.28 -0.76
CA SER A 90 -18.77 4.17 -0.99
C SER A 90 -19.21 4.17 -2.46
N ARG A 91 -18.27 4.18 -3.41
CA ARG A 91 -18.59 4.06 -4.84
C ARG A 91 -19.21 2.71 -5.19
N THR A 92 -18.69 1.64 -4.60
CA THR A 92 -19.22 0.29 -4.83
C THR A 92 -20.65 0.16 -4.29
N SER A 93 -20.90 0.65 -3.07
CA SER A 93 -22.24 0.63 -2.47
C SER A 93 -23.24 1.51 -3.22
N LEU A 94 -22.82 2.70 -3.69
CA LEU A 94 -23.65 3.55 -4.55
C LEU A 94 -23.99 2.85 -5.87
N ALA A 95 -23.00 2.26 -6.55
CA ALA A 95 -23.24 1.53 -7.81
C ALA A 95 -24.22 0.35 -7.62
N ARG A 96 -24.10 -0.38 -6.50
CA ARG A 96 -25.04 -1.44 -6.13
C ARG A 96 -26.45 -0.88 -5.87
N ALA A 97 -26.56 0.22 -5.14
CA ALA A 97 -27.83 0.87 -4.84
C ALA A 97 -28.52 1.41 -6.12
N GLU A 98 -27.75 2.00 -7.04
CA GLU A 98 -28.25 2.46 -8.35
C GLU A 98 -28.76 1.29 -9.19
N ALA A 99 -28.05 0.16 -9.20
CA ALA A 99 -28.49 -1.05 -9.90
C ALA A 99 -29.80 -1.62 -9.32
N LEU A 100 -29.91 -1.67 -7.99
CA LEU A 100 -31.13 -2.11 -7.29
C LEU A 100 -32.31 -1.13 -7.48
N ALA A 101 -32.04 0.16 -7.63
CA ALA A 101 -33.07 1.15 -7.95
C ALA A 101 -33.62 0.98 -9.38
N LYS A 102 -32.77 0.59 -10.34
CA LYS A 102 -33.17 0.32 -11.74
C LYS A 102 -33.90 -1.01 -11.89
N PHE A 103 -33.46 -2.04 -11.18
CA PHE A 103 -34.04 -3.39 -11.22
C PHE A 103 -34.41 -3.80 -9.80
N PRO A 104 -35.68 -3.63 -9.38
CA PRO A 104 -36.09 -3.93 -8.02
C PRO A 104 -35.99 -5.43 -7.76
N VAL A 105 -35.01 -5.81 -6.94
CA VAL A 105 -34.79 -7.18 -6.47
C VAL A 105 -35.30 -7.26 -5.02
N PRO A 106 -36.10 -8.29 -4.66
CA PRO A 106 -36.53 -8.51 -3.28
C PRO A 106 -35.37 -8.61 -2.31
N ALA A 107 -35.57 -8.19 -1.06
CA ALA A 107 -34.53 -8.12 -0.03
C ALA A 107 -33.75 -9.45 0.11
N ASP A 108 -34.44 -10.59 0.06
CA ASP A 108 -33.86 -11.93 0.17
C ASP A 108 -32.83 -12.27 -0.92
N TYR A 109 -32.85 -11.55 -2.05
CA TYR A 109 -31.97 -11.78 -3.18
C TYR A 109 -30.99 -10.63 -3.46
N GLN A 110 -31.04 -9.54 -2.67
CA GLN A 110 -30.14 -8.39 -2.86
C GLN A 110 -28.67 -8.76 -2.64
N ASP A 111 -28.41 -9.72 -1.75
CA ASP A 111 -27.07 -10.24 -1.48
C ASP A 111 -26.41 -10.88 -2.71
N LEU A 112 -27.23 -11.40 -3.64
CA LEU A 112 -26.76 -12.04 -4.88
C LEU A 112 -26.33 -11.01 -5.94
N VAL A 113 -26.65 -9.73 -5.77
CA VAL A 113 -26.25 -8.65 -6.69
C VAL A 113 -24.78 -8.32 -6.45
N VAL A 114 -23.90 -9.01 -7.17
CA VAL A 114 -22.44 -8.87 -7.07
C VAL A 114 -21.84 -8.33 -8.37
N GLY A 115 -20.73 -7.60 -8.25
CA GLY A 115 -20.02 -6.98 -9.37
C GLY A 115 -18.78 -6.22 -8.91
N THR A 116 -17.91 -5.89 -9.86
CA THR A 116 -16.69 -5.08 -9.63
C THR A 116 -16.83 -3.63 -10.09
N ASP A 117 -17.85 -3.36 -10.90
CA ASP A 117 -18.12 -2.09 -11.56
C ASP A 117 -19.63 -1.90 -11.73
N ALA A 118 -20.05 -0.67 -12.04
CA ALA A 118 -21.47 -0.32 -12.15
C ALA A 118 -22.22 -1.17 -13.19
N ALA A 119 -21.61 -1.47 -14.33
CA ALA A 119 -22.26 -2.27 -15.38
C ALA A 119 -22.44 -3.72 -14.94
N SER A 120 -21.46 -4.29 -14.22
CA SER A 120 -21.57 -5.62 -13.63
C SER A 120 -22.68 -5.72 -12.59
N PHE A 121 -22.84 -4.71 -11.72
CA PHE A 121 -23.94 -4.66 -10.75
C PHE A 121 -25.31 -4.57 -11.45
N GLU A 122 -25.43 -3.74 -12.49
CA GLU A 122 -26.66 -3.63 -13.29
C GLU A 122 -27.01 -4.94 -13.99
N ALA A 123 -26.05 -5.60 -14.63
CA ALA A 123 -26.27 -6.86 -15.31
C ALA A 123 -26.70 -7.96 -14.33
N SER A 124 -26.08 -8.00 -13.14
CA SER A 124 -26.42 -8.94 -12.08
C SER A 124 -27.83 -8.69 -11.53
N ALA A 125 -28.16 -7.45 -11.19
CA ALA A 125 -29.49 -7.05 -10.71
C ALA A 125 -30.57 -7.34 -11.75
N LYS A 126 -30.32 -7.01 -13.03
CA LYS A 126 -31.23 -7.33 -14.14
C LYS A 126 -31.49 -8.82 -14.26
N LYS A 127 -30.44 -9.65 -14.23
CA LYS A 127 -30.57 -11.11 -14.33
C LYS A 127 -31.40 -11.69 -13.19
N ILE A 128 -31.18 -11.21 -11.96
CA ILE A 128 -31.92 -11.68 -10.78
C ILE A 128 -33.38 -11.25 -10.87
N HIS A 129 -33.65 -10.00 -11.26
CA HIS A 129 -35.00 -9.50 -11.47
C HIS A 129 -35.76 -10.30 -12.55
N GLU A 130 -35.13 -10.61 -13.68
CA GLU A 130 -35.70 -11.45 -14.73
C GLU A 130 -36.00 -12.89 -14.27
N LEU A 131 -35.10 -13.49 -13.48
CA LEU A 131 -35.31 -14.81 -12.91
C LEU A 131 -36.45 -14.82 -11.90
N HIS A 132 -36.52 -13.80 -11.05
CA HIS A 132 -37.56 -13.65 -10.04
C HIS A 132 -38.94 -13.50 -10.69
N THR A 133 -39.09 -12.53 -11.60
CA THR A 133 -40.35 -12.28 -12.32
C THR A 133 -40.79 -13.51 -13.13
N ARG A 134 -39.85 -14.26 -13.73
CA ARG A 134 -40.15 -15.52 -14.41
C ARG A 134 -40.59 -16.62 -13.44
N ALA A 135 -40.01 -16.69 -12.25
CA ALA A 135 -40.36 -17.67 -11.22
C ALA A 135 -41.72 -17.37 -10.59
N GLU A 136 -42.03 -16.11 -10.30
CA GLU A 136 -43.34 -15.67 -9.80
C GLU A 136 -44.47 -15.95 -10.80
N GLY A 137 -44.19 -15.82 -12.10
CA GLY A 137 -45.14 -16.12 -13.17
C GLY A 137 -45.37 -17.63 -13.44
N LYS A 138 -44.54 -18.52 -12.90
CA LYS A 138 -44.71 -19.97 -13.03
C LYS A 138 -45.16 -20.57 -11.70
N ALA A 139 -46.43 -21.00 -11.66
CA ALA A 139 -46.88 -21.89 -10.60
C ALA A 139 -45.95 -23.11 -10.54
N THR A 140 -45.46 -23.43 -9.35
CA THR A 140 -44.73 -24.67 -9.02
C THR A 140 -45.66 -25.89 -9.09
N ARG A 141 -46.46 -26.00 -10.15
CA ARG A 141 -47.07 -27.26 -10.50
C ARG A 141 -46.04 -27.99 -11.35
N PRO A 142 -45.46 -29.10 -10.86
CA PRO A 142 -44.74 -29.97 -11.77
C PRO A 142 -45.70 -30.28 -12.93
N ASP A 143 -45.24 -30.10 -14.17
CA ASP A 143 -46.02 -30.50 -15.33
C ASP A 143 -46.52 -31.91 -15.06
N PRO A 144 -47.83 -32.20 -15.22
CA PRO A 144 -48.34 -33.53 -15.05
C PRO A 144 -47.56 -34.44 -16.00
N VAL A 145 -46.68 -35.27 -15.42
CA VAL A 145 -45.84 -36.18 -16.18
C VAL A 145 -46.80 -37.09 -16.96
N PRO A 146 -46.72 -37.16 -18.30
CA PRO A 146 -47.57 -38.06 -19.07
C PRO A 146 -47.37 -39.49 -18.56
N GLY A 147 -48.41 -40.05 -17.92
CA GLY A 147 -48.38 -41.39 -17.31
C GLY A 147 -48.32 -41.43 -15.77
N ALA A 148 -48.11 -40.29 -15.10
CA ALA A 148 -48.22 -40.22 -13.63
C ALA A 148 -49.71 -40.15 -13.23
N GLY A 149 -50.30 -41.33 -12.99
CA GLY A 149 -51.71 -41.47 -12.58
C GLY A 149 -52.50 -42.45 -13.44
N THR A 150 -52.00 -42.82 -14.63
CA THR A 150 -52.49 -44.00 -15.35
C THR A 150 -51.87 -45.24 -14.73
N GLY A 151 -52.24 -45.49 -13.46
CA GLY A 151 -52.15 -46.82 -12.88
C GLY A 151 -52.95 -47.75 -13.78
N SER A 152 -52.20 -48.53 -14.55
CA SER A 152 -52.75 -49.65 -15.31
C SER A 152 -53.66 -50.46 -14.39
N ASN A 153 -54.90 -50.69 -14.81
CA ASN A 153 -55.84 -51.63 -14.18
C ASN A 153 -55.37 -53.10 -14.31
N ASN A 154 -54.06 -53.34 -14.47
CA ASN A 154 -53.49 -54.65 -14.31
C ASN A 154 -53.30 -54.91 -12.82
N PRO A 155 -53.88 -55.98 -12.25
CA PRO A 155 -53.50 -56.40 -10.91
C PRO A 155 -51.98 -56.61 -10.90
N PRO A 156 -51.24 -56.05 -9.91
CA PRO A 156 -49.81 -56.21 -9.87
C PRO A 156 -49.50 -57.69 -9.70
N ALA A 157 -48.90 -58.29 -10.72
CA ALA A 157 -48.25 -59.59 -10.62
C ALA A 157 -47.11 -59.46 -9.59
N SER A 158 -47.45 -59.77 -8.34
CA SER A 158 -46.58 -60.32 -7.30
C SER A 158 -45.21 -59.65 -7.09
N GLY A 159 -45.20 -58.36 -6.74
CA GLY A 159 -43.96 -57.66 -6.32
C GLY A 159 -44.10 -56.81 -5.05
N GLY A 160 -45.24 -56.81 -4.38
CA GLY A 160 -45.46 -55.97 -3.18
C GLY A 160 -44.76 -56.53 -1.93
N LEU A 161 -44.52 -55.66 -0.93
CA LEU A 161 -43.93 -56.01 0.38
C LEU A 161 -44.59 -57.24 1.04
N ALA A 162 -45.89 -57.47 0.81
CA ALA A 162 -46.60 -58.66 1.26
C ALA A 162 -46.13 -59.95 0.56
N ALA A 163 -45.90 -59.91 -0.76
CA ALA A 163 -45.32 -61.01 -1.52
C ALA A 163 -43.85 -61.26 -1.11
N GLY A 164 -43.09 -60.19 -0.84
CA GLY A 164 -41.73 -60.30 -0.31
C GLY A 164 -41.66 -60.94 1.07
N ARG A 165 -42.57 -60.59 1.99
CA ARG A 165 -42.66 -61.23 3.32
C ARG A 165 -43.08 -62.69 3.23
N ALA A 166 -44.02 -63.04 2.35
CA ALA A 166 -44.45 -64.42 2.15
C ALA A 166 -43.32 -65.29 1.57
N ALA A 167 -42.56 -64.79 0.59
CA ALA A 167 -41.41 -65.48 0.03
C ALA A 167 -40.28 -65.67 1.06
N TYR A 168 -40.02 -64.66 1.89
CA TYR A 168 -39.05 -64.75 2.99
C TYR A 168 -39.44 -65.79 4.04
N ALA A 169 -40.72 -65.83 4.44
CA ALA A 169 -41.23 -66.83 5.38
C ALA A 169 -41.14 -68.25 4.81
N ALA A 170 -41.49 -68.45 3.54
CA ALA A 170 -41.41 -69.76 2.87
C ALA A 170 -39.96 -70.27 2.73
N LYS A 171 -38.99 -69.37 2.54
CA LYS A 171 -37.57 -69.74 2.43
C LYS A 171 -36.93 -70.12 3.78
N LYS A 172 -37.52 -69.68 4.90
CA LYS A 172 -37.04 -69.98 6.27
C LYS A 172 -37.66 -71.27 6.85
N ALA A 173 -38.68 -71.83 6.20
CA ALA A 173 -39.38 -73.05 6.62
C ALA A 173 -38.87 -74.34 5.94
N LYS A 174 -37.80 -74.24 5.13
CA LYS A 174 -37.01 -75.35 4.61
C LYS A 174 -35.67 -75.38 5.33
#